data_AF-A0A6F8V460-F1
#
_entry.id   AF-A0A6F8V460-F1
#
_cell.length_a   1.000
_cell.length_b   1.000
_cell.length_c   1.000
_cell.angle_alpha   90.00
_cell.angle_beta   90.00
_cell.angle_gamma   90.00
#
_symmetry.space_group_name_H-M   'P 1'
#
loop_
_entity.id
_entity.type
_entity.pdbx_description
1 polymer ?
#
loop_
_entity_poly.entity_id
_entity_poly.type
_entity_poly.pdbx_seq_one_letter_code
_entity_poly.pdbx_strand_id
1 'polypeptide(L)'
;MLSFFRRRRARTIVEHVRSSLMAGLTALSGPDRAAVMAIANALIDVAAERWGAAVANRPMTLDPDLASDIVVALSESHERVFEERLQPISNRGMEDVAFAQSMRQLRAYEVVIATLGAAAADKSSGSVVGDAWKLLWLARDNAAQGAEELRRFSKFADADPVPRSKKLRRRAELADLVRLSTTLPAFFRKKPTKRKAS
;
A
#
# COMPACT_ATOMS: atom_id res chain seq x y z
N MET A 1 -3.91 -19.19 -23.03
CA MET A 1 -3.04 -20.04 -22.18
C MET A 1 -2.17 -19.20 -21.24
N LEU A 2 -1.47 -18.16 -21.73
CA LEU A 2 -0.68 -17.23 -20.90
C LEU A 2 -1.48 -16.48 -19.81
N SER A 3 -2.71 -16.05 -20.11
CA SER A 3 -3.60 -15.40 -19.13
C SER A 3 -3.96 -16.31 -17.95
N PHE A 4 -4.11 -17.61 -18.19
CA PHE A 4 -4.42 -18.59 -17.14
C PHE A 4 -3.26 -18.74 -16.15
N PHE A 5 -2.02 -18.92 -16.64
CA PHE A 5 -0.84 -19.00 -15.77
C PHE A 5 -0.62 -17.70 -14.98
N ARG A 6 -0.85 -16.55 -15.62
CA ARG A 6 -0.73 -15.24 -14.97
C ARG A 6 -1.75 -15.05 -13.85
N ARG A 7 -3.03 -15.35 -14.11
CA ARG A 7 -4.09 -15.33 -13.09
C ARG A 7 -3.80 -16.27 -11.94
N ARG A 8 -3.29 -17.48 -12.23
CA ARG A 8 -2.89 -18.45 -11.19
C ARG A 8 -1.76 -17.89 -10.33
N ARG A 9 -0.70 -17.34 -10.93
CA ARG A 9 0.41 -16.72 -10.21
C ARG A 9 -0.07 -15.56 -9.33
N ALA A 10 -0.90 -14.67 -9.88
CA ALA A 10 -1.46 -13.55 -9.13
C ALA A 10 -2.29 -14.00 -7.91
N ARG A 11 -3.11 -15.05 -8.06
CA ARG A 11 -3.86 -15.62 -6.92
C ARG A 11 -2.94 -16.15 -5.84
N THR A 12 -1.92 -16.92 -6.19
CA THR A 12 -0.94 -17.45 -5.22
C THR A 12 -0.23 -16.32 -4.47
N ILE A 13 0.16 -15.25 -5.17
CA ILE A 13 0.76 -14.07 -4.54
C ILE A 13 -0.21 -13.43 -3.54
N VAL A 14 -1.46 -13.21 -3.95
CA VAL A 14 -2.47 -12.58 -3.10
C VAL A 14 -2.78 -13.44 -1.87
N GLU A 15 -2.93 -14.76 -2.04
CA GLU A 15 -3.14 -15.70 -0.94
C GLU A 15 -1.98 -15.68 0.06
N HIS A 16 -0.75 -15.71 -0.44
CA HIS A 16 0.45 -15.64 0.39
C HIS A 16 0.48 -14.34 1.20
N VAL A 17 0.35 -13.18 0.55
CA VAL A 17 0.33 -11.87 1.20
C VAL A 17 -0.78 -11.78 2.24
N ARG A 18 -1.99 -12.25 1.91
CA ARG A 18 -3.14 -12.18 2.83
C ARG A 18 -2.94 -12.99 4.10
N SER A 19 -2.24 -14.12 4.01
CA SER A 19 -2.05 -15.02 5.16
C SER A 19 -1.27 -14.36 6.31
N SER A 20 -0.39 -13.41 6.01
CA SER A 20 0.47 -12.73 6.99
C SER A 20 0.16 -11.24 7.17
N LEU A 21 -0.63 -10.62 6.28
CA LEU A 21 -0.86 -9.18 6.25
C LEU A 21 -1.28 -8.59 7.60
N MET A 22 -2.31 -9.16 8.22
CA MET A 22 -2.84 -8.62 9.48
C MET A 22 -1.86 -8.77 10.64
N ALA A 23 -1.18 -9.92 10.73
CA ALA A 23 -0.14 -10.13 11.73
C ALA A 23 1.01 -9.13 11.55
N GLY A 24 1.45 -8.93 10.30
CA GLY A 24 2.51 -7.98 9.95
C GLY A 24 2.17 -6.53 10.31
N LEU A 25 0.95 -6.07 10.00
CA LEU A 25 0.50 -4.71 10.34
C LEU A 25 0.27 -4.51 11.85
N THR A 26 -0.17 -5.56 12.55
CA THR A 26 -0.41 -5.50 14.00
C THR A 26 0.91 -5.39 14.78
N ALA A 27 1.96 -6.05 14.30
CA ALA A 27 3.30 -6.00 14.89
C ALA A 27 3.97 -4.61 14.79
N LEU A 28 3.48 -3.73 13.91
CA LEU A 28 4.01 -2.37 13.78
C LEU A 28 3.53 -1.45 14.90
N SER A 29 4.29 -0.39 15.17
CA SER A 29 3.86 0.71 16.04
C SER A 29 2.75 1.54 15.37
N GLY A 30 2.08 2.40 16.15
CA GLY A 30 1.11 3.38 15.61
C GLY A 30 1.71 4.30 14.53
N PRO A 31 2.85 4.96 14.78
CA PRO A 31 3.55 5.78 13.79
C PRO A 31 3.95 5.01 12.53
N ASP A 32 4.44 3.77 12.67
CA ASP A 32 4.81 2.94 11.52
C ASP A 32 3.60 2.57 10.67
N ARG A 33 2.46 2.23 11.30
CA ARG A 33 1.19 2.01 10.58
C ARG A 33 0.75 3.27 9.83
N ALA A 34 0.87 4.45 10.44
CA ALA A 34 0.53 5.70 9.77
C ALA A 34 1.46 5.96 8.56
N ALA A 35 2.76 5.69 8.70
CA ALA A 35 3.72 5.77 7.59
C ALA A 35 3.41 4.77 6.47
N VAL A 36 3.05 3.53 6.80
CA VAL A 36 2.57 2.52 5.84
C VAL A 36 1.35 3.03 5.08
N MET A 37 0.40 3.67 5.76
CA MET A 37 -0.78 4.26 5.12
C MET A 37 -0.39 5.32 4.08
N ALA A 38 0.61 6.17 4.39
CA ALA A 38 1.08 7.15 3.43
C ALA A 38 1.74 6.52 2.19
N ILE A 39 2.63 5.53 2.39
CA ILE A 39 3.28 4.81 1.30
C ILE A 39 2.24 4.07 0.44
N ALA A 40 1.27 3.39 1.06
CA ALA A 40 0.22 2.65 0.37
C ALA A 40 -0.67 3.58 -0.49
N ASN A 41 -1.05 4.75 0.04
CA ASN A 41 -1.78 5.75 -0.73
C ASN A 41 -0.97 6.25 -1.94
N ALA A 42 0.32 6.54 -1.75
CA ALA A 42 1.20 6.95 -2.84
C ALA A 42 1.37 5.85 -3.91
N LEU A 43 1.49 4.58 -3.49
CA LEU A 43 1.54 3.42 -4.39
C LEU A 43 0.25 3.27 -5.21
N ILE A 44 -0.93 3.48 -4.61
CA ILE A 44 -2.21 3.46 -5.33
C ILE A 44 -2.26 4.58 -6.39
N ASP A 45 -1.77 5.77 -6.05
CA ASP A 45 -1.71 6.88 -7.00
C ASP A 45 -0.79 6.57 -8.18
N VAL A 46 0.40 6.04 -7.93
CA VAL A 46 1.35 5.59 -8.97
C VAL A 46 0.72 4.47 -9.82
N ALA A 47 0.04 3.53 -9.20
CA ALA A 47 -0.63 2.45 -9.92
C ALA A 47 -1.78 2.98 -10.79
N ALA A 48 -2.58 3.92 -10.30
CA ALA A 48 -3.66 4.53 -11.07
C ALA A 48 -3.15 5.36 -12.25
N GLU A 49 -1.96 5.96 -12.15
CA GLU A 49 -1.32 6.66 -13.26
C GLU A 49 -0.85 5.71 -14.36
N ARG A 50 -0.43 4.49 -14.00
CA ARG A 50 0.06 3.49 -14.94
C ARG A 50 -1.05 2.65 -15.58
N TRP A 51 -2.04 2.23 -14.80
CA TRP A 51 -3.08 1.28 -15.21
C TRP A 51 -4.50 1.88 -15.26
N GLY A 52 -4.63 3.17 -14.98
CA GLY A 52 -5.87 3.93 -15.12
C GLY A 52 -6.62 4.18 -13.81
N ALA A 53 -7.50 5.18 -13.85
CA ALA A 53 -8.20 5.70 -12.67
C ALA A 53 -9.10 4.69 -11.94
N ALA A 54 -9.45 3.57 -12.57
CA ALA A 54 -10.24 2.51 -11.93
C ALA A 54 -9.50 1.90 -10.73
N VAL A 55 -8.16 1.86 -10.75
CA VAL A 55 -7.31 1.34 -9.66
C VAL A 55 -7.55 2.10 -8.35
N ALA A 56 -7.61 3.43 -8.40
CA ALA A 56 -7.81 4.26 -7.20
C ALA A 56 -9.28 4.41 -6.80
N ASN A 57 -10.23 4.16 -7.70
CA ASN A 57 -11.65 4.44 -7.46
C ASN A 57 -12.49 3.19 -7.18
N ARG A 58 -12.13 2.04 -7.76
CA ARG A 58 -12.93 0.82 -7.72
C ARG A 58 -12.07 -0.46 -7.87
N PRO A 59 -11.02 -0.64 -7.05
CA PRO A 59 -10.05 -1.72 -7.20
C PRO A 59 -10.67 -3.12 -7.16
N MET A 60 -11.73 -3.30 -6.35
CA MET A 60 -12.45 -4.57 -6.21
C MET A 60 -13.24 -5.00 -7.46
N THR A 61 -13.41 -4.10 -8.42
CA THR A 61 -14.18 -4.34 -9.66
C THR A 61 -13.32 -4.23 -10.91
N LEU A 62 -11.99 -4.28 -10.74
CA LEU A 62 -11.07 -4.30 -11.87
C LEU A 62 -11.30 -5.56 -12.71
N ASP A 63 -10.99 -5.43 -14.00
CA ASP A 63 -10.91 -6.60 -14.86
C ASP A 63 -9.89 -7.61 -14.28
N PRO A 64 -10.21 -8.91 -14.18
CA PRO A 64 -9.32 -9.89 -13.57
C PRO A 64 -7.95 -10.06 -14.25
N ASP A 65 -7.85 -9.85 -15.56
CA ASP A 65 -6.55 -9.88 -16.24
C ASP A 65 -5.73 -8.64 -15.86
N LEU A 66 -6.34 -7.46 -15.89
CA LEU A 66 -5.68 -6.23 -15.45
C LEU A 66 -5.23 -6.30 -13.98
N ALA A 67 -6.09 -6.82 -13.09
CA ALA A 67 -5.76 -7.02 -11.68
C ALA A 67 -4.56 -7.98 -11.52
N SER A 68 -4.52 -9.05 -12.33
CA SER A 68 -3.40 -10.00 -12.32
C SER A 68 -2.09 -9.37 -12.79
N ASP A 69 -2.13 -8.53 -13.82
CA ASP A 69 -0.96 -7.80 -14.33
C ASP A 69 -0.39 -6.84 -13.28
N ILE A 70 -1.27 -6.11 -12.59
CA ILE A 70 -0.89 -5.19 -11.52
C ILE A 70 -0.25 -5.96 -10.36
N VAL A 71 -0.87 -7.07 -9.93
CA VAL A 71 -0.35 -7.89 -8.82
C VAL A 71 1.05 -8.41 -9.13
N VAL A 72 1.28 -8.94 -10.34
CA VAL A 72 2.61 -9.45 -10.72
C VAL A 72 3.66 -8.34 -10.70
N ALA A 73 3.37 -7.18 -11.28
CA ALA A 73 4.30 -6.05 -11.30
C ALA A 73 4.60 -5.50 -9.88
N LEU A 74 3.61 -5.51 -8.99
CA LEU A 74 3.79 -5.12 -7.60
C LEU A 74 4.58 -6.18 -6.81
N SER A 75 4.37 -7.48 -7.07
CA SER A 75 5.14 -8.58 -6.47
C SER A 75 6.62 -8.47 -6.78
N GLU A 76 6.98 -8.20 -8.04
CA GLU A 76 8.38 -7.99 -8.44
C GLU A 76 9.02 -6.78 -7.73
N SER A 77 8.23 -5.75 -7.42
CA SER A 77 8.73 -4.60 -6.66
C SER A 77 8.84 -4.90 -5.17
N HIS A 78 7.88 -5.67 -4.63
CA HIS A 78 7.90 -6.18 -3.26
C HIS A 78 9.10 -7.10 -3.01
N GLU A 79 9.36 -8.05 -3.92
CA GLU A 79 10.50 -8.98 -3.88
C GLU A 79 11.83 -8.21 -3.86
N ARG A 80 11.99 -7.19 -4.72
CA ARG A 80 13.20 -6.35 -4.68
C ARG A 80 13.37 -5.58 -3.37
N VAL A 81 12.29 -5.06 -2.78
CA VAL A 81 12.37 -4.44 -1.45
C VAL A 81 12.81 -5.45 -0.39
N PHE A 82 12.29 -6.68 -0.46
CA PHE A 82 12.66 -7.74 0.47
C PHE A 82 14.12 -8.17 0.31
N GLU A 83 14.49 -8.65 -0.88
CA GLU A 83 15.79 -9.28 -1.15
C GLU A 83 16.95 -8.29 -1.18
N GLU A 84 16.75 -7.12 -1.79
CA GLU A 84 17.85 -6.15 -2.01
C GLU A 84 17.99 -5.15 -0.86
N ARG A 85 16.91 -4.88 -0.10
CA ARG A 85 16.90 -3.81 0.90
C ARG A 85 16.69 -4.29 2.32
N LEU A 86 15.75 -5.19 2.57
CA LEU A 86 15.41 -5.61 3.93
C LEU A 86 16.27 -6.77 4.43
N GLN A 87 16.40 -7.84 3.63
CA GLN A 87 17.12 -9.06 3.98
C GLN A 87 18.60 -8.79 4.35
N PRO A 88 19.36 -7.93 3.61
CA PRO A 88 20.76 -7.66 3.93
C PRO A 88 20.99 -6.98 5.28
N ILE A 89 19.95 -6.35 5.84
CA ILE A 89 20.00 -5.60 7.10
C ILE A 89 19.02 -6.16 8.13
N SER A 90 18.60 -7.42 7.96
CA SER A 90 17.51 -8.04 8.74
C SER A 90 17.75 -8.06 10.25
N ASN A 91 19.01 -8.04 10.69
CA ASN A 91 19.42 -8.06 12.09
C ASN A 91 19.38 -6.68 12.79
N ARG A 92 19.10 -5.59 12.08
CA ARG A 92 19.18 -4.22 12.64
C ARG A 92 17.94 -3.75 13.39
N GLY A 93 16.77 -4.30 13.06
CA GLY A 93 15.51 -3.97 13.72
C GLY A 93 14.98 -2.55 13.44
N MET A 94 13.82 -2.23 14.01
CA MET A 94 13.04 -1.01 13.70
C MET A 94 13.68 0.30 14.16
N GLU A 95 14.75 0.28 14.96
CA GLU A 95 15.49 1.47 15.36
C GLU A 95 16.41 1.99 14.24
N ASP A 96 16.84 1.11 13.32
CA ASP A 96 17.59 1.49 12.12
C ASP A 96 16.64 2.10 11.07
N VAL A 97 16.99 3.31 10.60
CA VAL A 97 16.15 4.10 9.69
C VAL A 97 15.93 3.41 8.34
N ALA A 98 16.95 2.71 7.81
CA ALA A 98 16.85 2.01 6.54
C ALA A 98 16.02 0.73 6.67
N PHE A 99 16.20 -0.01 7.76
CA PHE A 99 15.39 -1.19 8.07
C PHE A 99 13.93 -0.81 8.26
N ALA A 100 13.64 0.19 9.11
CA ALA A 100 12.29 0.65 9.40
C ALA A 100 11.57 1.09 8.11
N GLN A 101 12.24 1.87 7.26
CA GLN A 101 11.67 2.28 5.99
C GLN A 101 11.41 1.09 5.05
N SER A 102 12.35 0.16 4.94
CA SER A 102 12.20 -1.02 4.08
C SER A 102 11.04 -1.91 4.56
N MET A 103 10.88 -2.06 5.87
CA MET A 103 9.75 -2.78 6.47
C MET A 103 8.41 -2.07 6.18
N ARG A 104 8.35 -0.75 6.34
CA ARG A 104 7.15 0.05 6.01
C ARG A 104 6.79 -0.08 4.52
N GLN A 105 7.79 -0.03 3.63
CA GLN A 105 7.59 -0.24 2.19
C GLN A 105 7.07 -1.63 1.89
N LEU A 106 7.64 -2.68 2.49
CA LEU A 106 7.19 -4.06 2.34
C LEU A 106 5.71 -4.20 2.73
N ARG A 107 5.33 -3.70 3.92
CA ARG A 107 3.94 -3.74 4.39
C ARG A 107 2.99 -2.92 3.50
N ALA A 108 3.44 -1.79 2.97
CA ALA A 108 2.63 -1.00 2.04
C ALA A 108 2.39 -1.75 0.73
N TYR A 109 3.40 -2.44 0.18
CA TYR A 109 3.22 -3.30 -0.99
C TYR A 109 2.23 -4.43 -0.72
N GLU A 110 2.35 -5.11 0.42
CA GLU A 110 1.41 -6.17 0.82
C GLU A 110 -0.04 -5.67 0.86
N VAL A 111 -0.28 -4.50 1.48
CA VAL A 111 -1.61 -3.86 1.52
C VAL A 111 -2.14 -3.60 0.11
N VAL A 112 -1.32 -3.03 -0.77
CA VAL A 112 -1.74 -2.66 -2.13
C VAL A 112 -1.94 -3.91 -3.01
N ILE A 113 -1.07 -4.92 -2.90
CA ILE A 113 -1.23 -6.22 -3.57
C ILE A 113 -2.53 -6.88 -3.15
N ALA A 114 -2.82 -6.96 -1.85
CA ALA A 114 -4.08 -7.52 -1.36
C ALA A 114 -5.28 -6.72 -1.87
N THR A 115 -5.19 -5.39 -1.86
CA THR A 115 -6.28 -4.49 -2.31
C THR A 115 -6.59 -4.64 -3.79
N LEU A 116 -5.57 -4.58 -4.65
CA LEU A 116 -5.75 -4.60 -6.11
C LEU A 116 -5.96 -6.03 -6.63
N GLY A 117 -5.41 -7.02 -5.93
CA GLY A 117 -5.57 -8.43 -6.24
C GLY A 117 -6.91 -9.03 -5.79
N ALA A 118 -7.66 -8.35 -4.92
CA ALA A 118 -8.95 -8.85 -4.43
C ALA A 118 -10.00 -9.05 -5.54
N ALA A 119 -9.90 -8.33 -6.66
CA ALA A 119 -10.76 -8.58 -7.84
C ALA A 119 -10.41 -9.87 -8.59
N ALA A 120 -9.16 -10.35 -8.49
CA ALA A 120 -8.68 -11.58 -9.11
C ALA A 120 -8.77 -12.81 -8.19
N ALA A 121 -8.96 -12.57 -6.89
CA ALA A 121 -8.98 -13.57 -5.83
C ALA A 121 -10.42 -13.94 -5.39
N ASP A 122 -10.53 -14.77 -4.35
CA ASP A 122 -11.81 -15.25 -3.83
C ASP A 122 -12.60 -14.17 -3.04
N LYS A 123 -13.89 -14.43 -2.80
CA LYS A 123 -14.77 -13.48 -2.08
C LYS A 123 -14.28 -13.12 -0.67
N SER A 124 -13.51 -14.00 -0.02
CA SER A 124 -12.95 -13.76 1.31
C SER A 124 -11.83 -12.69 1.31
N SER A 125 -11.30 -12.34 0.13
CA SER A 125 -10.28 -11.30 -0.03
C SER A 125 -10.74 -9.92 0.41
N GLY A 126 -12.04 -9.62 0.28
CA GLY A 126 -12.58 -8.31 0.63
C GLY A 126 -12.53 -7.99 2.13
N SER A 127 -12.77 -8.97 3.01
CA SER A 127 -12.77 -8.73 4.46
C SER A 127 -11.39 -8.40 4.99
N VAL A 128 -10.38 -9.19 4.60
CA VAL A 128 -8.97 -8.98 5.02
C VAL A 128 -8.46 -7.61 4.58
N VAL A 129 -8.78 -7.19 3.34
CA VAL A 129 -8.43 -5.85 2.85
C VAL A 129 -9.13 -4.77 3.69
N GLY A 130 -10.44 -4.93 3.96
CA GLY A 130 -11.19 -4.00 4.81
C GLY A 130 -10.57 -3.85 6.21
N ASP A 131 -10.21 -4.96 6.85
CA ASP A 131 -9.60 -4.98 8.19
C ASP A 131 -8.20 -4.36 8.19
N ALA A 132 -7.39 -4.62 7.17
CA ALA A 132 -6.07 -4.01 7.02
C ALA A 132 -6.17 -2.48 6.90
N TRP A 133 -7.04 -1.99 6.02
CA TRP A 133 -7.25 -0.54 5.88
C TRP A 133 -7.89 0.09 7.11
N LYS A 134 -8.78 -0.61 7.82
CA LYS A 134 -9.32 -0.17 9.11
C LYS A 134 -8.21 -0.03 10.15
N LEU A 135 -7.30 -0.99 10.24
CA LEU A 135 -6.17 -0.95 11.16
C LEU A 135 -5.23 0.24 10.86
N LEU A 136 -4.94 0.48 9.58
CA LEU A 136 -4.17 1.67 9.16
C LEU A 136 -4.91 2.98 9.48
N TRP A 137 -6.23 3.02 9.26
CA TRP A 137 -7.06 4.18 9.56
C TRP A 137 -7.11 4.53 11.04
N LEU A 138 -7.08 3.53 11.92
CA LEU A 138 -7.01 3.74 13.37
C LEU A 138 -5.66 4.34 13.80
N ALA A 139 -4.60 4.16 13.03
CA ALA A 139 -3.31 4.78 13.29
C ALA A 139 -3.21 6.26 12.87
N ARG A 140 -4.24 6.85 12.25
CA ARG A 140 -4.23 8.25 11.76
C ARG A 140 -3.89 9.30 12.83
N ASP A 141 -4.19 9.02 14.10
CA ASP A 141 -3.87 9.95 15.21
C ASP A 141 -2.34 10.07 15.42
N ASN A 142 -1.57 9.13 14.88
CA ASN A 142 -0.10 9.15 14.86
C ASN A 142 0.47 9.73 13.55
N ALA A 143 -0.35 10.31 12.67
CA ALA A 143 0.07 10.72 11.33
C ALA A 143 1.24 11.72 11.33
N ALA A 144 1.28 12.65 12.28
CA ALA A 144 2.39 13.60 12.40
C ALA A 144 3.71 12.88 12.69
N GLN A 145 3.70 11.94 13.63
CA GLN A 145 4.88 11.14 13.97
C GLN A 145 5.29 10.23 12.80
N GLY A 146 4.35 9.54 12.17
CA GLY A 146 4.62 8.72 10.98
C GLY A 146 5.17 9.53 9.81
N ALA A 147 4.68 10.75 9.59
CA ALA A 147 5.20 11.66 8.57
C ALA A 147 6.62 12.14 8.88
N GLU A 148 6.93 12.37 10.16
CA GLU A 148 8.27 12.74 10.60
C GLU A 148 9.27 11.59 10.40
N GLU A 149 8.86 10.36 10.68
CA GLU A 149 9.65 9.15 10.43
C GLU A 149 9.99 9.00 8.93
N LEU A 150 9.02 9.24 8.05
CA LEU A 150 9.24 9.25 6.61
C LEU A 150 10.19 10.39 6.18
N ARG A 151 10.04 11.58 6.75
CA ARG A 151 10.94 12.72 6.51
C ARG A 151 12.36 12.44 6.98
N ARG A 152 12.52 11.75 8.12
CA ARG A 152 13.81 11.33 8.67
C ARG A 152 14.54 10.41 7.69
N PHE A 153 13.84 9.41 7.13
CA PHE A 153 14.40 8.57 6.07
C PHE A 153 14.82 9.40 4.85
N SER A 154 13.97 10.32 4.39
CA SER A 154 14.28 11.17 3.23
C SER A 154 15.58 11.96 3.41
N LYS A 155 15.81 12.50 4.62
CA LYS A 155 17.08 13.18 4.96
C LYS A 155 18.26 12.22 5.05
N PHE A 156 18.05 11.06 5.66
CA PHE A 156 19.10 10.04 5.86
C PHE A 156 19.63 9.47 4.54
N ALA A 157 18.73 9.14 3.61
CA ALA A 157 19.07 8.46 2.36
C ALA A 157 19.10 9.38 1.13
N ASP A 158 18.87 10.68 1.30
CA ASP A 158 18.57 11.64 0.23
C ASP A 158 17.59 11.09 -0.83
N ALA A 159 16.54 10.43 -0.35
CA ALA A 159 15.58 9.72 -1.19
C ALA A 159 14.16 10.27 -0.99
N ASP A 160 13.28 10.00 -1.96
CA ASP A 160 11.87 10.32 -1.78
C ASP A 160 11.26 9.43 -0.66
N PRO A 161 10.54 10.02 0.32
CA PRO A 161 9.99 9.28 1.46
C PRO A 161 8.87 8.31 1.08
N VAL A 162 8.19 8.57 -0.02
CA VAL A 162 7.11 7.78 -0.60
C VAL A 162 7.29 7.74 -2.12
N PRO A 163 6.74 6.73 -2.83
CA PRO A 163 6.76 6.70 -4.29
C PRO A 163 6.17 7.96 -4.91
N ARG A 164 6.85 8.52 -5.91
CA ARG A 164 6.45 9.78 -6.55
C ARG A 164 5.34 9.54 -7.57
N SER A 165 4.19 10.19 -7.35
CA SER A 165 3.08 10.25 -8.29
C SER A 165 2.99 11.65 -8.92
N LYS A 166 2.26 11.82 -10.03
CA LYS A 166 1.97 13.15 -10.63
C LYS A 166 1.25 14.09 -9.67
N LYS A 167 0.55 13.56 -8.66
CA LYS A 167 -0.05 14.36 -7.57
C LYS A 167 1.00 14.97 -6.64
N LEU A 168 2.19 14.38 -6.57
CA LEU A 168 3.36 14.88 -5.85
C LEU A 168 4.34 15.49 -6.87
N ARG A 169 4.07 16.74 -7.27
CA ARG A 169 4.88 17.46 -8.27
C ARG A 169 6.36 17.56 -7.89
N ARG A 170 6.67 17.51 -6.58
CA ARG A 170 8.01 17.55 -5.97
C ARG A 170 8.14 16.43 -4.92
N ARG A 171 9.34 16.26 -4.37
CA ARG A 171 9.57 15.42 -3.18
C ARG A 171 8.54 15.79 -2.11
N ALA A 172 7.86 14.78 -1.56
CA ALA A 172 6.75 15.01 -0.64
C ALA A 172 7.22 15.76 0.61
N GLU A 173 6.54 16.86 0.94
CA GLU A 173 6.79 17.61 2.16
C GLU A 173 6.02 17.03 3.34
N LEU A 174 6.33 17.48 4.56
CA LEU A 174 5.68 16.99 5.78
C LEU A 174 4.15 17.08 5.70
N ALA A 175 3.60 18.17 5.17
CA ALA A 175 2.15 18.34 5.00
C ALA A 175 1.55 17.31 4.02
N ASP A 176 2.26 16.98 2.93
CA ASP A 176 1.83 15.94 1.99
C ASP A 176 1.82 14.57 2.66
N LEU A 177 2.86 14.27 3.44
CA LEU A 177 2.99 13.01 4.19
C LEU A 177 1.88 12.87 5.23
N VAL A 178 1.61 13.92 6.01
CA VAL A 178 0.49 13.93 6.98
C VAL A 178 -0.84 13.73 6.26
N ARG A 179 -1.07 14.41 5.13
CA ARG A 179 -2.29 14.23 4.33
C ARG A 179 -2.44 12.78 3.86
N LEU A 180 -1.37 12.17 3.36
CA LEU A 180 -1.37 10.77 2.92
C LEU A 180 -1.58 9.79 4.08
N SER A 181 -1.06 10.07 5.27
CA SER A 181 -1.27 9.26 6.49
C SER A 181 -2.66 9.41 7.11
N THR A 182 -3.43 10.44 6.75
CA THR A 182 -4.77 10.75 7.31
C THR A 182 -5.90 10.61 6.30
N THR A 183 -5.61 10.06 5.13
CA THR A 183 -6.57 9.97 4.03
C THR A 183 -6.82 8.52 3.64
N LEU A 184 -8.04 8.01 3.85
CA LEU A 184 -8.42 6.76 3.22
C LEU A 184 -8.49 6.90 1.68
N PRO A 185 -8.11 5.85 0.93
CA PRO A 185 -8.28 5.80 -0.51
C PRO A 185 -9.71 6.12 -0.96
N ALA A 186 -9.85 6.64 -2.17
CA ALA A 186 -11.14 7.10 -2.70
C ALA A 186 -12.21 5.99 -2.74
N PHE A 187 -11.82 4.73 -2.92
CA PHE A 187 -12.74 3.60 -2.94
C PHE A 187 -13.37 3.25 -1.58
N PHE A 188 -12.85 3.77 -0.47
CA PHE A 188 -13.52 3.70 0.85
C PHE A 188 -14.44 4.89 1.12
N ARG A 189 -14.31 5.97 0.35
CA ARG A 189 -15.18 7.14 0.48
C ARG A 189 -16.51 6.78 -0.18
N LYS A 190 -17.56 6.55 0.62
CA LYS A 190 -18.92 6.39 0.10
C LYS A 190 -19.22 7.55 -0.85
N LYS A 191 -19.61 7.25 -2.10
CA LYS A 191 -20.19 8.29 -2.97
C LYS A 191 -21.35 8.93 -2.21
N PRO A 192 -21.49 10.26 -2.20
CA PRO A 192 -22.71 10.87 -1.69
C PRO A 192 -23.88 10.25 -2.48
N THR A 193 -24.74 9.52 -1.78
CA THR A 193 -26.02 9.10 -2.32
C THR A 193 -26.73 10.40 -2.70
N LYS A 194 -26.89 10.67 -4.00
CA LYS A 194 -27.80 11.72 -4.45
C LYS A 194 -29.13 11.40 -3.80
N ARG A 195 -29.51 12.14 -2.75
CA ARG A 195 -30.88 12.15 -2.25
C ARG A 195 -31.73 12.50 -3.46
N LYS A 196 -32.52 11.55 -3.96
CA LYS A 196 -33.63 11.90 -4.83
C LYS A 196 -34.47 12.87 -4.02
N ALA A 197 -34.61 14.10 -4.51
CA ALA A 197 -35.63 14.99 -4.01
C ALA A 197 -36.96 14.28 -4.29
N SER A 198 -37.64 13.88 -3.22
CA SER A 198 -39.04 13.47 -3.26
C SER A 198 -39.93 14.70 -3.35
#